data_AF-A0A917YGZ2-F1
#
_entry.id   AF-A0A917YGZ2-F1
#
_cell.length_a   1.000
_cell.length_b   1.000
_cell.length_c   1.000
_cell.angle_alpha   90.00
_cell.angle_beta   90.00
_cell.angle_gamma   90.00
#
_symmetry.space_group_name_H-M   'P 1'
#
loop_
_entity.id
_entity.type
_entity.pdbx_description
1 polymer ?
#
loop_
_entity_poly.entity_id
_entity_poly.type
_entity_poly.pdbx_seq_one_letter_code
_entity_poly.pdbx_strand_id
1 'polypeptide(L)'
;MATIAKTQMRGPGQRTVTETTLGASNDFVYAPGNGEILILRNPTAGAVASVIDGAGATSKAVPGVGNVDLSAGYSVGSIPAGGVRAIPLDTIAAYLEGAISITGTGLVAALLTF
;
A
#
# COMPACT_ATOMS: atom_id res chain seq x y z
N MET A 1 -2.90 15.26 -5.21
CA MET A 1 -3.12 13.96 -4.57
C MET A 1 -3.48 12.98 -5.66
N ALA A 2 -2.74 11.88 -5.80
CA ALA A 2 -3.05 10.87 -6.82
C ALA A 2 -3.80 9.71 -6.15
N THR A 3 -4.99 9.40 -6.65
CA THR A 3 -5.79 8.29 -6.14
C THR A 3 -5.45 7.02 -6.92
N ILE A 4 -5.04 5.97 -6.21
CA ILE A 4 -4.68 4.68 -6.79
C ILE A 4 -5.96 3.88 -7.01
N ALA A 5 -6.33 3.70 -8.28
CA ALA A 5 -7.53 2.96 -8.65
C ALA A 5 -7.34 1.44 -8.54
N LYS A 6 -8.38 0.75 -8.08
CA LYS A 6 -8.43 -0.72 -8.02
C LYS A 6 -8.58 -1.32 -9.41
N THR A 7 -7.86 -2.40 -9.67
CA THR A 7 -8.05 -3.28 -10.82
C THR A 7 -8.73 -4.56 -10.35
N GLN A 8 -9.95 -4.82 -10.83
CA GLN A 8 -10.69 -6.05 -10.52
C GLN A 8 -10.12 -7.24 -11.28
N MET A 9 -9.68 -8.26 -10.55
CA MET A 9 -9.05 -9.48 -11.08
C MET A 9 -10.00 -10.68 -11.17
N ARG A 10 -11.30 -10.51 -10.88
CA ARG A 10 -12.31 -11.58 -11.04
C ARG A 10 -12.49 -11.97 -12.51
N GLY A 11 -12.79 -13.25 -12.72
CA GLY A 11 -13.10 -13.82 -14.04
C GLY A 11 -11.87 -14.32 -14.79
N PRO A 12 -12.08 -15.02 -15.91
CA PRO A 12 -10.99 -15.61 -16.68
C PRO A 12 -10.29 -14.58 -17.58
N GLY A 13 -8.99 -14.79 -17.84
CA GLY A 13 -8.23 -14.03 -18.85
C GLY A 13 -7.35 -12.91 -18.28
N GLN A 14 -6.88 -12.03 -19.16
CA GLN A 14 -6.00 -10.91 -18.82
C GLN A 14 -6.81 -9.63 -18.54
N ARG A 15 -6.26 -8.76 -17.68
CA ARG A 15 -6.81 -7.45 -17.35
C ARG A 15 -5.73 -6.39 -17.55
N THR A 16 -6.12 -5.23 -18.07
CA THR A 16 -5.25 -4.05 -18.04
C THR A 16 -5.16 -3.57 -16.60
N VAL A 17 -3.94 -3.52 -16.06
CA VAL A 17 -3.67 -3.01 -14.71
C VAL A 17 -3.56 -1.50 -14.77
N THR A 18 -4.31 -0.80 -13.91
CA THR A 18 -4.18 0.65 -13.76
C THR A 18 -2.97 0.96 -12.91
N GLU A 19 -1.92 1.47 -13.54
CA GLU A 19 -0.71 1.96 -12.87
C GLU A 19 -0.83 3.45 -12.56
N THR A 20 -0.48 3.85 -11.34
CA THR A 20 -0.48 5.24 -10.89
C THR A 20 0.91 5.61 -10.39
N THR A 21 1.54 6.61 -11.00
CA THR A 21 2.81 7.15 -10.50
C THR A 21 2.55 7.97 -9.23
N LEU A 22 3.22 7.59 -8.15
CA LEU A 22 3.11 8.23 -6.85
C LEU A 22 3.74 9.63 -6.87
N GLY A 23 2.95 10.61 -6.48
CA GLY A 23 3.39 11.97 -6.16
C GLY A 23 3.71 12.13 -4.68
N ALA A 24 3.71 13.39 -4.20
CA ALA A 24 4.01 13.71 -2.80
C ALA A 24 2.95 13.18 -1.81
N SER A 25 1.72 13.01 -2.27
CA SER A 25 0.61 12.48 -1.48
C SER A 25 -0.31 11.68 -2.41
N ASN A 26 -0.64 10.47 -1.97
CA ASN A 26 -1.39 9.48 -2.73
C ASN A 26 -2.32 8.73 -1.79
N ASP A 27 -3.52 8.45 -2.25
CA ASP A 27 -4.55 7.80 -1.46
C ASP A 27 -5.10 6.57 -2.18
N PHE A 28 -5.64 5.63 -1.39
CA PHE A 28 -6.43 4.53 -1.92
C PHE A 28 -7.43 4.08 -0.87
N VAL A 29 -8.49 3.40 -1.33
CA VAL A 29 -9.51 2.84 -0.46
C VAL A 29 -9.20 1.36 -0.27
N TYR A 30 -9.14 0.89 0.97
CA TYR A 30 -8.96 -0.53 1.30
C TYR A 30 -10.29 -1.16 1.73
N ALA A 31 -10.58 -2.35 1.24
CA ALA A 31 -11.74 -3.13 1.65
C ALA A 31 -11.29 -4.40 2.40
N PRO A 32 -11.39 -4.44 3.74
CA PRO A 32 -10.80 -5.51 4.54
C PRO A 32 -11.38 -6.89 4.22
N GLY A 33 -10.51 -7.90 4.16
CA GLY A 33 -10.89 -9.30 3.94
C GLY A 33 -11.16 -9.68 2.48
N ASN A 34 -10.89 -8.78 1.53
CA ASN A 34 -11.06 -9.05 0.08
C ASN A 34 -9.77 -9.51 -0.61
N GLY A 35 -8.69 -9.79 0.11
CA GLY A 35 -7.44 -10.26 -0.49
C GLY A 35 -6.75 -9.20 -1.35
N GLU A 36 -6.94 -7.91 -1.06
CA GLU A 36 -6.40 -6.83 -1.89
C GLU A 36 -4.87 -6.81 -1.85
N ILE A 37 -4.24 -6.62 -3.01
CA ILE A 37 -2.77 -6.62 -3.15
C ILE A 37 -2.32 -5.30 -3.72
N LEU A 38 -1.46 -4.60 -2.98
CA LEU A 38 -0.77 -3.41 -3.45
C LEU A 38 0.59 -3.80 -4.02
N ILE A 39 0.85 -3.40 -5.26
CA ILE A 39 2.13 -3.58 -5.94
C ILE A 39 2.80 -2.22 -6.06
N LEU A 40 4.04 -2.12 -5.60
CA LEU A 40 4.90 -0.95 -5.71
C LEU A 40 6.11 -1.30 -6.56
N ARG A 41 6.27 -0.63 -7.69
CA ARG A 41 7.42 -0.73 -8.58
C ARG A 41 8.24 0.54 -8.51
N ASN A 42 9.56 0.41 -8.43
CA ASN A 42 10.46 1.54 -8.49
C ASN A 42 11.11 1.65 -9.89
N PRO A 43 10.58 2.47 -10.80
CA PRO A 43 11.19 2.69 -12.11
C PRO A 43 12.39 3.66 -12.07
N THR A 44 12.72 4.24 -10.91
CA THR A 44 13.77 5.25 -10.81
C THR A 44 15.16 4.63 -10.77
N ALA A 45 16.19 5.46 -10.94
CA ALA A 45 17.59 5.04 -10.89
C ALA A 45 18.14 4.89 -9.45
N GLY A 46 17.35 5.24 -8.43
CA GLY A 46 17.76 5.23 -7.02
C GLY A 46 16.83 4.39 -6.16
N ALA A 47 17.26 4.06 -4.94
CA ALA A 47 16.39 3.36 -4.01
C ALA A 47 15.38 4.33 -3.39
N VAL A 48 14.11 3.95 -3.36
CA VAL A 48 13.02 4.79 -2.83
C VAL A 48 12.36 4.06 -1.68
N ALA A 49 12.24 4.73 -0.53
CA ALA A 49 11.48 4.23 0.60
C ALA A 49 10.01 4.62 0.48
N SER A 50 9.12 3.73 0.94
CA SER A 50 7.69 3.98 0.99
C SER A 50 7.13 3.65 2.36
N VAL A 51 6.22 4.49 2.84
CA VAL A 51 5.45 4.28 4.06
C VAL A 51 3.98 4.39 3.72
N ILE A 52 3.20 3.42 4.21
CA ILE A 52 1.74 3.36 4.09
C ILE A 52 1.18 3.69 5.46
N ASP A 53 0.35 4.72 5.55
CA ASP A 53 -0.20 5.18 6.81
C ASP A 53 -1.71 5.36 6.72
N GLY A 54 -2.43 4.85 7.71
CA GLY A 54 -3.87 5.06 7.87
C GLY A 54 -4.10 6.09 8.97
N ALA A 55 -4.73 7.21 8.65
CA ALA A 55 -4.89 8.32 9.60
C ALA A 55 -5.64 7.96 10.90
N GLY A 56 -6.38 6.84 10.93
CA GLY A 56 -7.05 6.31 12.12
C GLY A 56 -6.21 5.32 12.93
N ALA A 57 -5.11 4.80 12.39
CA ALA A 57 -4.26 3.80 13.02
C ALA A 57 -3.38 4.46 14.10
N THR A 58 -3.82 4.42 15.35
CA THR A 58 -3.09 5.01 16.48
C THR A 58 -2.36 3.95 17.29
N SER A 59 -3.09 3.09 18.00
CA SER A 59 -2.49 1.99 18.72
C SER A 59 -3.41 0.78 18.77
N LYS A 60 -2.81 -0.41 18.75
CA LYS A 60 -3.55 -1.67 18.79
C LYS A 60 -3.00 -2.56 19.87
N ALA A 61 -3.89 -3.05 20.72
CA ALA A 61 -3.56 -4.06 21.70
C ALA A 61 -3.34 -5.41 21.00
N VAL A 62 -2.11 -5.92 21.07
CA VAL A 62 -1.74 -7.23 20.54
C VAL A 62 -1.62 -8.21 21.71
N PRO A 63 -2.39 -9.32 21.72
CA PRO A 63 -2.31 -10.33 22.75
C PRO A 63 -0.86 -10.82 22.95
N GLY A 64 -0.36 -10.77 24.18
CA GLY A 64 1.00 -11.22 24.54
C GLY A 64 2.12 -10.21 24.30
N VAL A 65 1.86 -9.08 23.63
CA VAL A 65 2.86 -8.01 23.38
C VAL A 65 2.49 -6.71 24.10
N GLY A 66 1.20 -6.44 24.28
CA GLY A 66 0.70 -5.19 24.83
C GLY A 66 0.29 -4.21 23.73
N ASN A 67 0.33 -2.92 24.02
CA ASN A 67 -0.11 -1.91 23.06
C ASN A 67 1.01 -1.60 22.07
N VAL A 68 0.75 -1.81 20.78
CA VAL A 68 1.66 -1.47 19.69
C VAL A 68 1.22 -0.14 19.08
N ASP A 69 2.15 0.80 18.99
CA ASP A 69 1.95 2.07 18.30
C ASP A 69 2.01 1.86 16.78
N LEU A 70 0.97 2.31 16.09
CA LEU A 70 0.81 2.18 14.64
C LEU A 70 0.90 3.54 13.93
N SER A 71 1.05 4.63 14.69
CA SER A 71 1.03 6.01 14.17
C SER A 71 2.18 6.35 13.22
N ALA A 72 3.23 5.54 13.19
CA ALA A 72 4.33 5.69 12.23
C ALA A 72 4.03 5.08 10.85
N GLY A 73 2.90 4.36 10.71
CA GLY A 73 2.55 3.63 9.50
C GLY A 73 3.37 2.36 9.28
N TYR A 74 3.04 1.64 8.22
CA TYR A 74 3.78 0.48 7.73
C TYR A 74 4.91 0.91 6.79
N SER A 75 6.14 0.72 7.22
CA SER A 75 7.32 0.92 6.37
C SER A 75 7.52 -0.27 5.44
N VAL A 76 7.43 -0.02 4.14
CA VAL A 76 7.76 -1.01 3.08
C VAL A 76 9.29 -1.21 2.98
N GLY A 77 10.06 -0.31 3.59
CA GLY A 77 11.50 -0.25 3.48
C GLY A 77 11.96 0.31 2.13
N SER A 78 13.26 0.18 1.87
CA SER A 78 13.88 0.69 0.64
C SER A 78 13.62 -0.27 -0.53
N ILE A 79 13.00 0.24 -1.59
CA ILE A 79 12.80 -0.47 -2.85
C ILE A 79 13.97 -0.08 -3.77
N PRO A 80 14.87 -1.01 -4.13
CA PRO A 80 16.00 -0.70 -5.01
C PRO A 80 15.52 -0.28 -6.41
N ALA A 81 16.40 0.32 -7.21
CA ALA A 81 16.12 0.67 -8.59
C ALA A 81 15.66 -0.55 -9.40
N GLY A 82 14.55 -0.43 -10.13
CA GLY A 82 13.90 -1.54 -10.84
C GLY A 82 13.21 -2.56 -9.93
N GLY A 83 13.26 -2.39 -8.60
CA GLY A 83 12.68 -3.29 -7.63
C GLY A 83 11.16 -3.25 -7.62
N VAL A 84 10.56 -4.37 -7.22
CA VAL A 84 9.11 -4.51 -7.04
C VAL A 84 8.83 -5.11 -5.67
N ARG A 85 7.80 -4.59 -5.00
CA ARG A 85 7.24 -5.13 -3.76
C ARG A 85 5.75 -5.36 -3.96
N ALA A 86 5.27 -6.55 -3.58
CA ALA A 86 3.85 -6.85 -3.51
C ALA A 86 3.48 -7.05 -2.05
N ILE A 87 2.44 -6.35 -1.60
CA ILE A 87 2.01 -6.30 -0.21
C ILE A 87 0.53 -6.71 -0.17
N PRO A 88 0.21 -7.90 0.37
CA PRO A 88 -1.16 -8.25 0.68
C PRO A 88 -1.67 -7.36 1.82
N LEU A 89 -2.66 -6.53 1.54
CA LEU A 89 -3.14 -5.49 2.46
C LEU A 89 -3.79 -6.08 3.72
N ASP A 90 -4.35 -7.30 3.62
CA ASP A 90 -4.92 -8.01 4.77
C ASP A 90 -3.87 -8.30 5.87
N THR A 91 -2.59 -8.44 5.52
CA THR A 91 -1.53 -8.70 6.51
C THR A 91 -1.14 -7.45 7.31
N ILE A 92 -1.42 -6.27 6.75
CA ILE A 92 -1.14 -4.96 7.37
C ILE A 92 -2.41 -4.20 7.71
N ALA A 93 -3.57 -4.88 7.73
CA ALA A 93 -4.88 -4.26 7.91
C ALA A 93 -5.00 -3.36 9.15
N ALA A 94 -4.22 -3.65 10.21
CA ALA A 94 -4.16 -2.83 11.42
C ALA A 94 -3.64 -1.40 11.17
N TYR A 95 -2.77 -1.22 10.18
CA TYR A 95 -2.22 0.08 9.79
C TYR A 95 -3.12 0.83 8.80
N LEU A 96 -4.17 0.18 8.28
CA LEU A 96 -5.02 0.70 7.20
C LEU A 96 -6.36 1.23 7.71
N GLU A 97 -6.38 1.79 8.93
CA GLU A 97 -7.58 2.34 9.53
C GLU A 97 -7.78 3.81 9.10
N GLY A 98 -9.01 4.16 8.70
CA GLY A 98 -9.35 5.51 8.25
C GLY A 98 -8.87 5.82 6.83
N ALA A 99 -8.50 7.09 6.58
CA ALA A 99 -7.99 7.53 5.30
C ALA A 99 -6.54 7.07 5.12
N ILE A 100 -6.25 6.34 4.03
CA ILE A 100 -4.93 5.77 3.79
C ILE A 100 -4.12 6.67 2.87
N SER A 101 -2.89 6.95 3.28
CA SER A 101 -1.90 7.73 2.56
C SER A 101 -0.65 6.90 2.26
N ILE A 102 -0.10 7.04 1.07
CA ILE A 102 1.19 6.45 0.69
C ILE A 102 2.20 7.54 0.37
N THR A 103 3.38 7.43 0.98
CA THR A 103 4.57 8.22 0.67
C THR A 103 5.54 7.41 -0.21
N GLY A 104 6.35 8.09 -1.02
CA GLY A 104 7.32 7.44 -1.92
C GLY A 104 7.20 7.95 -3.36
N THR A 105 7.60 9.19 -3.57
CA THR A 105 7.53 9.88 -4.88
C THR A 105 8.28 9.12 -5.97
N GLY A 106 7.67 9.02 -7.15
CA GLY A 106 8.29 8.36 -8.31
C GLY A 106 8.15 6.84 -8.36
N LEU A 107 7.60 6.21 -7.32
CA LEU A 107 7.14 4.83 -7.39
C LEU A 107 5.91 4.72 -8.29
N VAL A 108 5.70 3.56 -8.88
CA VAL A 108 4.49 3.22 -9.62
C VAL A 108 3.70 2.22 -8.79
N ALA A 109 2.48 2.58 -8.43
CA ALA A 109 1.57 1.75 -7.66
C ALA A 109 0.49 1.12 -8.54
N ALA A 110 0.16 -0.13 -8.25
CA ALA A 110 -1.00 -0.82 -8.80
C ALA A 110 -1.74 -1.53 -7.67
N LEU A 111 -3.07 -1.39 -7.63
CA LEU A 111 -3.91 -2.01 -6.62
C LEU A 111 -4.79 -3.07 -7.26
N LEU A 112 -4.68 -4.31 -6.78
CA LEU A 112 -5.46 -5.45 -7.27
C LEU A 112 -6.51 -5.86 -6.24
N THR A 113 -7.72 -6.16 -6.71
CA THR A 113 -8.84 -6.63 -5.88
C THR A 113 -9.53 -7.82 -6.54
N PHE A 114 -10.23 -8.64 -5.76
CA PHE A 114 -10.80 -9.93 -6.17
C PHE A 114 -12.30 -10.05 -5.93
#